data_AF-A0A662JZX2-F1
#
_entry.id   AF-A0A662JZX2-F1
#
_cell.length_a   1.000
_cell.length_b   1.000
_cell.length_c   1.000
_cell.angle_alpha   90.00
_cell.angle_beta   90.00
_cell.angle_gamma   90.00
#
_symmetry.space_group_name_H-M   'P 1'
#
loop_
_entity.id
_entity.type
_entity.pdbx_description
1 polymer ?
#
loop_
_entity_poly.entity_id
_entity_poly.type
_entity_poly.pdbx_seq_one_letter_code
_entity_poly.pdbx_strand_id
1 'polypeptide(L)'
;MTVDVLWSKDINEKLFPKVGGKAKNLYILSRRGFNIPQWFVITTEVYNRFIEKNGIREKIEEIIDNIDFKNQDSIAKASKAIRQLFLEEDIPRKDSRKIISAFRKLKTRGNSKYVAIRSSAVGEDEIKASFAGQMDSFLFISDEERLLSCIKQCWASAFSERALTYRHLSNLPLCDIEMAVIVQEMIFGDVSGVMFTANPISGDTNEILINSTYGIGEGIVSGELDTDSFYVNKQSNSFSQSIVIKKHKIIFNEKKGEGTKSVPVEREKQNQPSLTPAIIKELAKIGKNIESLYNRPQDIEWTVKSDKVYILQTRPITTLSYKDDSREKDFKIIWDNSNIIESFPGITKPLTFSVARMAWSTVFRQCAEAMGVPSDVIEKNEQIFDNLLGLIHGRVYYNLMSWYRLTSFFPGFEYNRKYMEQMMGVK
;
A
#
# COMPACT_ATOMS: atom_id res chain seq x y z
N MET A 1 -12.96 31.41 8.75
CA MET A 1 -11.59 31.47 9.30
C MET A 1 -10.67 30.76 8.33
N THR A 2 -9.59 31.37 7.86
CA THR A 2 -8.64 30.69 6.96
C THR A 2 -7.87 29.64 7.77
N VAL A 3 -8.04 28.38 7.38
CA VAL A 3 -7.48 27.24 8.09
C VAL A 3 -6.14 26.91 7.43
N ASP A 4 -5.07 27.56 7.88
CA ASP A 4 -3.78 27.55 7.17
C ASP A 4 -2.86 26.44 7.68
N VAL A 5 -2.75 26.33 9.01
CA VAL A 5 -1.93 25.33 9.70
C VAL A 5 -2.77 24.72 10.80
N LEU A 6 -2.87 23.39 10.81
CA LEU A 6 -3.65 22.63 11.77
C LEU A 6 -2.75 21.67 12.56
N TRP A 7 -2.80 21.74 13.88
CA TRP A 7 -2.19 20.71 14.72
C TRP A 7 -3.08 19.48 14.77
N SER A 8 -2.47 18.32 15.00
CA SER A 8 -3.18 17.03 15.11
C SER A 8 -4.45 17.08 15.98
N LYS A 9 -4.40 17.81 17.10
CA LYS A 9 -5.51 17.98 18.05
C LYS A 9 -6.64 18.93 17.57
N ASP A 10 -6.35 19.79 16.61
CA ASP A 10 -7.26 20.85 16.13
C ASP A 10 -7.98 20.42 14.83
N ILE A 11 -7.60 19.28 14.25
CA ILE A 11 -8.26 18.69 13.09
C ILE A 11 -9.60 18.10 13.52
N ASN A 12 -10.61 18.23 12.65
CA ASN A 12 -11.89 17.56 12.78
C ASN A 12 -12.34 17.05 11.40
N GLU A 13 -13.37 16.21 11.37
CA GLU A 13 -13.82 15.51 10.15
C GLU A 13 -14.23 16.47 9.02
N LYS A 14 -14.76 17.65 9.34
CA LYS A 14 -15.14 18.67 8.34
C LYS A 14 -13.94 19.26 7.60
N LEU A 15 -12.73 19.06 8.12
CA LEU A 15 -11.48 19.54 7.54
C LEU A 15 -10.73 18.48 6.74
N PHE A 16 -11.25 17.24 6.64
CA PHE A 16 -10.62 16.16 5.88
C PHE A 16 -10.32 16.50 4.42
N PRO A 17 -11.22 17.18 3.67
CA PRO A 17 -10.92 17.59 2.30
C PRO A 17 -9.69 18.51 2.19
N LYS A 18 -9.29 19.18 3.29
CA LYS A 18 -8.21 20.18 3.30
C LYS A 18 -6.86 19.66 3.76
N VAL A 19 -6.77 18.41 4.20
CA VAL A 19 -5.56 17.83 4.80
C VAL A 19 -5.01 16.62 4.05
N GLY A 20 -5.78 16.05 3.12
CA GLY A 20 -5.37 14.88 2.33
C GLY A 20 -5.40 13.56 3.10
N GLY A 21 -5.14 12.46 2.38
CA GLY A 21 -5.30 11.08 2.88
C GLY A 21 -4.37 10.74 4.05
N LYS A 22 -3.06 10.96 3.89
CA LYS A 22 -2.08 10.63 4.92
C LYS A 22 -2.32 11.38 6.24
N ALA A 23 -2.64 12.67 6.16
CA ALA A 23 -2.90 13.47 7.36
C ALA A 23 -4.20 13.04 8.05
N LYS A 24 -5.23 12.67 7.28
CA LYS A 24 -6.46 12.06 7.81
C LYS A 24 -6.14 10.78 8.57
N ASN A 25 -5.32 9.88 8.01
CA ASN A 25 -4.94 8.64 8.69
C ASN A 25 -4.15 8.90 9.98
N LEU A 26 -3.18 9.83 9.95
CA LEU A 26 -2.44 10.24 11.16
C LEU A 26 -3.36 10.86 12.22
N TYR A 27 -4.36 11.64 11.82
CA TYR A 27 -5.34 12.21 12.73
C TYR A 27 -6.16 11.11 13.41
N ILE A 28 -6.69 10.18 12.64
CA ILE A 28 -7.48 9.04 13.14
C ILE A 28 -6.66 8.24 14.16
N LEU A 29 -5.40 7.92 13.84
CA LEU A 29 -4.50 7.22 14.77
C LEU A 29 -4.23 8.03 16.04
N SER A 30 -3.93 9.33 15.90
CA SER A 30 -3.66 10.22 17.04
C SER A 30 -4.86 10.30 17.99
N ARG A 31 -6.09 10.37 17.45
CA ARG A 31 -7.33 10.41 18.23
C ARG A 31 -7.65 9.09 18.93
N ARG A 32 -7.17 7.96 18.41
CA ARG A 32 -7.34 6.63 19.02
C ARG A 32 -6.24 6.29 20.04
N GLY A 33 -5.35 7.22 20.33
CA GLY A 33 -4.34 7.07 21.38
C GLY A 33 -3.12 6.26 20.99
N PHE A 34 -2.90 6.02 19.68
CA PHE A 34 -1.64 5.45 19.22
C PHE A 34 -0.50 6.44 19.44
N ASN A 35 0.71 5.92 19.67
CA ASN A 35 1.90 6.73 19.86
C ASN A 35 2.40 7.25 18.49
N ILE A 36 1.94 8.45 18.13
CA ILE A 36 2.31 9.14 16.90
C ILE A 36 3.25 10.30 17.25
N PRO A 37 4.37 10.49 16.54
CA PRO A 37 5.24 11.66 16.72
C PRO A 37 4.44 12.96 16.55
N GLN A 38 4.79 14.04 17.27
CA GLN A 38 4.03 15.29 17.17
C GLN A 38 4.03 15.82 15.74
N TRP A 39 2.90 16.36 15.28
CA TRP A 39 2.79 16.83 13.90
C TRP A 39 1.74 17.93 13.73
N PHE A 40 1.90 18.68 12.65
CA PHE A 40 0.90 19.58 12.11
C PHE A 40 0.82 19.41 10.60
N VAL A 41 -0.26 19.91 9.99
CA VAL A 41 -0.46 19.91 8.54
C VAL A 41 -0.66 21.32 8.04
N ILE A 42 -0.02 21.61 6.92
CA ILE A 42 -0.22 22.78 6.08
C ILE A 42 -1.32 22.39 5.09
N THR A 43 -2.44 23.08 5.14
CA THR A 43 -3.65 22.68 4.41
C THR A 43 -3.56 23.03 2.93
N THR A 44 -4.48 22.46 2.14
CA THR A 44 -4.63 22.78 0.71
C THR A 44 -4.95 24.26 0.46
N GLU A 45 -5.51 24.97 1.43
CA GLU A 45 -5.77 26.42 1.34
C GLU A 45 -4.49 27.24 1.14
N VAL A 46 -3.38 26.81 1.75
CA VAL A 46 -2.07 27.47 1.58
C VAL A 46 -1.52 27.20 0.18
N TYR A 47 -1.70 25.96 -0.31
CA TYR A 47 -1.35 25.58 -1.68
C TYR A 47 -2.14 26.41 -2.69
N ASN A 48 -3.47 26.48 -2.56
CA ASN A 48 -4.34 27.23 -3.47
C ASN A 48 -3.96 28.71 -3.53
N ARG A 49 -3.72 29.35 -2.37
CA ARG A 49 -3.25 30.75 -2.35
C ARG A 49 -1.88 30.94 -2.98
N PHE A 50 -0.97 29.98 -2.83
CA PHE A 50 0.34 30.02 -3.48
C PHE A 50 0.20 29.94 -5.00
N ILE A 51 -0.66 29.04 -5.51
CA ILE A 51 -0.93 28.89 -6.93
C ILE A 51 -1.58 30.15 -7.52
N GLU A 52 -2.64 30.66 -6.89
CA GLU A 52 -3.40 31.83 -7.35
C GLU A 52 -2.56 33.10 -7.35
N LYS A 53 -1.82 33.37 -6.26
CA LYS A 53 -1.05 34.61 -6.12
C LYS A 53 0.06 34.72 -7.16
N ASN A 54 0.66 33.59 -7.54
CA ASN A 54 1.83 33.54 -8.41
C ASN A 54 1.47 33.22 -9.87
N GLY A 55 0.18 33.10 -10.21
CA GLY A 55 -0.29 32.76 -11.56
C GLY A 55 0.31 31.44 -12.07
N ILE A 56 0.48 30.47 -11.16
CA ILE A 56 1.12 29.19 -11.48
C ILE A 56 0.14 28.29 -12.23
N ARG A 57 -1.17 28.42 -12.00
CA ARG A 57 -2.19 27.55 -12.60
C ARG A 57 -2.19 27.65 -14.12
N GLU A 58 -2.22 28.86 -14.65
CA GLU A 58 -2.25 29.12 -16.10
C GLU A 58 -0.96 28.60 -16.76
N LYS A 59 0.20 28.80 -16.12
CA LYS A 59 1.50 28.29 -16.60
C LYS A 59 1.55 26.77 -16.61
N ILE A 60 0.97 26.12 -15.61
CA ILE A 60 0.90 24.65 -15.53
C ILE A 60 -0.01 24.09 -16.63
N GLU A 61 -1.17 24.71 -16.85
CA GLU A 61 -2.11 24.31 -17.91
C GLU A 61 -1.45 24.40 -19.28
N GLU A 62 -0.77 25.50 -19.60
CA GLU A 62 -0.03 25.66 -20.85
C GLU A 62 1.04 24.57 -21.04
N ILE A 63 1.80 24.23 -19.98
CA ILE A 63 2.81 23.17 -20.06
C ILE A 63 2.14 21.81 -20.29
N ILE A 64 1.05 21.53 -19.60
CA ILE A 64 0.35 20.23 -19.65
C ILE A 64 -0.31 19.99 -21.00
N ASP A 65 -0.92 21.02 -21.61
CA ASP A 65 -1.57 20.92 -22.92
C ASP A 65 -0.59 20.54 -24.04
N ASN A 66 0.70 20.81 -23.84
CA ASN A 66 1.77 20.53 -24.80
C ASN A 66 2.52 19.21 -24.52
N ILE A 67 2.09 18.40 -23.55
CA ILE A 67 2.74 17.12 -23.22
C ILE A 67 2.37 16.07 -24.27
N ASP A 68 3.39 15.50 -24.92
CA ASP A 68 3.25 14.25 -25.65
C ASP A 68 3.48 13.07 -24.69
N PHE A 69 2.39 12.49 -24.18
CA PHE A 69 2.44 11.35 -23.26
C PHE A 69 3.01 10.05 -23.87
N LYS A 70 3.25 10.00 -25.19
CA LYS A 70 3.96 8.90 -25.83
C LYS A 70 5.47 9.07 -25.80
N ASN A 71 5.95 10.28 -25.51
CA ASN A 71 7.37 10.63 -25.48
C ASN A 71 7.84 10.89 -24.05
N GLN A 72 8.69 10.01 -23.52
CA GLN A 72 9.25 10.16 -22.17
C GLN A 72 10.02 11.46 -21.96
N ASP A 73 10.75 11.95 -22.99
CA ASP A 73 11.48 13.21 -22.90
C ASP A 73 10.55 14.42 -22.82
N SER A 74 9.36 14.34 -23.42
CA SER A 74 8.34 15.39 -23.32
C SER A 74 7.81 15.48 -21.89
N ILE A 75 7.47 14.33 -21.29
CA ILE A 75 7.01 14.25 -19.89
C ILE A 75 8.08 14.75 -18.92
N ALA A 76 9.33 14.34 -19.11
CA ALA A 76 10.46 14.77 -18.28
C ALA A 76 10.69 16.30 -18.35
N LYS A 77 10.63 16.88 -19.56
CA LYS A 77 10.74 18.33 -19.75
C LYS A 77 9.61 19.08 -19.06
N ALA A 78 8.37 18.63 -19.23
CA ALA A 78 7.20 19.23 -18.60
C ALA A 78 7.27 19.16 -17.08
N SER A 79 7.58 17.98 -16.51
CA SER A 79 7.74 17.80 -15.07
C SER A 79 8.83 18.71 -14.50
N LYS A 80 9.97 18.82 -15.18
CA LYS A 80 11.06 19.73 -14.78
C LYS A 80 10.65 21.20 -14.85
N ALA A 81 9.96 21.62 -15.91
CA ALA A 81 9.48 22.99 -16.05
C ALA A 81 8.48 23.37 -14.95
N ILE A 82 7.49 22.49 -14.68
CA ILE A 82 6.52 22.70 -13.61
C ILE A 82 7.23 22.75 -12.25
N ARG A 83 8.16 21.83 -11.99
CA ARG A 83 8.94 21.83 -10.74
C ARG A 83 9.69 23.15 -10.53
N GLN A 84 10.25 23.72 -11.60
CA GLN A 84 10.95 25.00 -11.52
C GLN A 84 10.01 26.16 -11.12
N LEU A 85 8.78 26.19 -11.66
CA LEU A 85 7.77 27.20 -11.29
C LEU A 85 7.49 27.21 -9.78
N PHE A 86 7.36 26.02 -9.17
CA PHE A 86 7.17 25.92 -7.72
C PHE A 86 8.39 26.41 -6.94
N LEU A 87 9.61 26.19 -7.43
CA LEU A 87 10.82 26.50 -6.70
C LEU A 87 11.22 27.98 -6.78
N GLU A 88 10.92 28.66 -7.88
CA GLU A 88 11.25 30.08 -8.08
C GLU A 88 10.31 31.01 -7.31
N GLU A 89 9.07 30.60 -7.09
CA GLU A 89 8.05 31.44 -6.49
C GLU A 89 8.07 31.39 -4.95
N ASP A 90 7.67 32.49 -4.32
CA ASP A 90 7.66 32.63 -2.86
C ASP A 90 6.29 32.29 -2.25
N ILE A 91 6.33 31.57 -1.12
CA ILE A 91 5.15 31.35 -0.29
C ILE A 91 4.69 32.70 0.28
N PRO A 92 3.39 33.05 0.20
CA PRO A 92 2.87 34.31 0.73
C PRO A 92 3.36 34.60 2.16
N ARG A 93 3.88 35.82 2.40
CA ARG A 93 4.54 36.20 3.66
C ARG A 93 3.69 35.93 4.92
N LYS A 94 2.37 35.99 4.81
CA LYS A 94 1.44 35.68 5.91
C LYS A 94 1.46 34.18 6.25
N ASP A 95 1.50 33.33 5.23
CA ASP A 95 1.49 31.87 5.36
C ASP A 95 2.85 31.36 5.83
N SER A 96 3.95 31.85 5.24
CA SER A 96 5.30 31.47 5.67
C SER A 96 5.56 31.77 7.15
N ARG A 97 5.12 32.94 7.66
CA ARG A 97 5.21 33.27 9.10
C ARG A 97 4.45 32.28 9.98
N LYS A 98 3.25 31.87 9.57
CA LYS A 98 2.44 30.90 10.33
C LYS A 98 3.08 29.52 10.35
N ILE A 99 3.58 29.07 9.20
CA ILE A 99 4.31 27.81 9.05
C ILE A 99 5.56 27.80 9.94
N ILE A 100 6.39 28.84 9.84
CA ILE A 100 7.61 29.00 10.66
C ILE A 100 7.27 29.03 12.16
N SER A 101 6.21 29.75 12.55
CA SER A 101 5.78 29.76 13.96
C SER A 101 5.37 28.38 14.46
N ALA A 102 4.64 27.61 13.66
CA ALA A 102 4.25 26.25 14.00
C ALA A 102 5.47 25.30 14.05
N PHE A 103 6.39 25.43 13.10
CA PHE A 103 7.64 24.69 13.06
C PHE A 103 8.52 24.94 14.30
N ARG A 104 8.73 26.20 14.68
CA ARG A 104 9.44 26.55 15.92
C ARG A 104 8.77 25.93 17.14
N LYS A 105 7.44 26.01 17.24
CA LYS A 105 6.67 25.38 18.34
C LYS A 105 6.85 23.86 18.37
N LEU A 106 6.82 23.20 17.21
CA LEU A 106 7.02 21.76 17.10
C LEU A 106 8.41 21.36 17.63
N LYS A 107 9.46 22.08 17.23
CA LYS A 107 10.82 21.87 17.71
C LYS A 107 10.97 22.08 19.23
N THR A 108 10.24 23.03 19.80
CA THR A 108 10.32 23.30 21.26
C THR A 108 9.52 22.31 22.11
N ARG A 109 8.45 21.72 21.56
CA ARG A 109 7.56 20.80 22.27
C ARG A 109 7.89 19.33 22.03
N GLY A 110 8.52 19.02 20.90
CA GLY A 110 9.00 17.70 20.57
C GLY A 110 10.32 17.37 21.25
N ASN A 111 10.71 16.10 21.15
CA ASN A 111 11.99 15.58 21.62
C ASN A 111 13.10 15.67 20.56
N SER A 112 12.80 16.31 19.42
CA SER A 112 13.70 16.43 18.28
C SER A 112 13.65 17.82 17.66
N LYS A 113 14.84 18.35 17.34
CA LYS A 113 14.99 19.58 16.55
C LYS A 113 14.79 19.35 15.04
N TYR A 114 14.65 18.10 14.62
CA TYR A 114 14.51 17.67 13.24
C TYR A 114 13.08 17.24 12.97
N VAL A 115 12.59 17.55 11.77
CA VAL A 115 11.26 17.17 11.29
C VAL A 115 11.35 16.43 9.96
N ALA A 116 10.34 15.60 9.69
CA ALA A 116 10.02 15.06 8.39
C ALA A 116 8.92 15.89 7.74
N ILE A 117 9.06 16.16 6.44
CA ILE A 117 8.07 16.84 5.61
C ILE A 117 7.54 15.82 4.60
N ARG A 118 6.23 15.59 4.61
CA ARG A 118 5.58 14.56 3.80
C ARG A 118 4.39 15.13 3.05
N SER A 119 4.26 14.80 1.78
CA SER A 119 3.06 15.15 1.02
C SER A 119 1.84 14.37 1.52
N SER A 120 0.68 15.02 1.45
CA SER A 120 -0.62 14.43 1.74
C SER A 120 -1.60 14.95 0.70
N ALA A 121 -1.73 14.23 -0.43
CA ALA A 121 -2.60 14.66 -1.51
C ALA A 121 -4.07 14.34 -1.20
N VAL A 122 -4.98 15.17 -1.71
CA VAL A 122 -6.41 14.88 -1.68
C VAL A 122 -6.71 13.76 -2.68
N GLY A 123 -7.50 12.77 -2.27
CA GLY A 123 -7.81 11.59 -3.10
C GLY A 123 -6.74 10.51 -3.16
N GLU A 124 -5.60 10.67 -2.45
CA GLU A 124 -4.47 9.71 -2.47
C GLU A 124 -4.85 8.29 -1.99
N ASP A 125 -5.78 8.20 -1.03
CA ASP A 125 -6.19 6.94 -0.38
C ASP A 125 -7.56 6.43 -0.87
N GLU A 126 -8.29 7.19 -1.69
CA GLU A 126 -9.66 6.86 -2.15
C GLU A 126 -9.67 6.10 -3.48
N ILE A 127 -8.59 6.19 -4.25
CA ILE A 127 -8.43 5.50 -5.53
C ILE A 127 -7.84 4.11 -5.24
N LYS A 128 -8.37 3.06 -5.88
CA LYS A 128 -7.88 1.66 -5.81
C LYS A 128 -6.38 1.48 -6.14
N ALA A 129 -5.66 2.55 -6.42
CA ALA A 129 -4.25 2.58 -6.70
C ALA A 129 -3.56 3.35 -5.57
N SER A 130 -2.71 2.65 -4.83
CA SER A 130 -1.75 3.31 -3.98
C SER A 130 -0.86 4.21 -4.87
N PHE A 131 -0.84 5.53 -4.65
CA PHE A 131 0.23 6.42 -5.11
C PHE A 131 1.56 6.12 -4.37
N ALA A 132 1.80 4.84 -4.05
CA ALA A 132 2.89 4.38 -3.21
C ALA A 132 4.23 4.79 -3.82
N GLY A 133 5.01 5.53 -3.04
CA GLY A 133 6.37 5.92 -3.40
C GLY A 133 6.48 6.93 -4.55
N GLN A 134 5.39 7.59 -4.94
CA GLN A 134 5.42 8.57 -6.04
C GLN A 134 5.66 10.02 -5.60
N MET A 135 5.56 10.31 -4.31
CA MET A 135 5.69 11.68 -3.78
C MET A 135 6.86 11.81 -2.81
N ASP A 136 7.53 12.96 -2.87
CA ASP A 136 8.75 13.22 -2.13
C ASP A 136 8.48 13.35 -0.62
N SER A 137 9.26 12.63 0.18
CA SER A 137 9.35 12.82 1.64
C SER A 137 10.75 13.31 1.99
N PHE A 138 10.82 14.42 2.70
CA PHE A 138 12.09 15.05 3.08
C PHE A 138 12.34 14.86 4.58
N LEU A 139 13.43 14.19 4.92
CA LEU A 139 13.78 13.89 6.32
C LEU A 139 14.86 14.85 6.84
N PHE A 140 14.97 14.91 8.16
CA PHE A 140 16.03 15.65 8.88
C PHE A 140 16.07 17.16 8.63
N ILE A 141 14.90 17.78 8.50
CA ILE A 141 14.81 19.23 8.29
C ILE A 141 14.90 19.94 9.64
N SER A 142 15.82 20.91 9.77
CA SER A 142 16.07 21.60 11.04
C SER A 142 16.00 23.12 10.96
N ASP A 143 16.08 23.69 9.76
CA ASP A 143 16.10 25.12 9.50
C ASP A 143 14.86 25.58 8.71
N GLU A 144 14.60 26.88 8.75
CA GLU A 144 13.38 27.48 8.19
C GLU A 144 13.43 27.63 6.68
N GLU A 145 14.61 27.85 6.12
CA GLU A 145 14.80 28.01 4.68
C GLU A 145 14.52 26.69 3.96
N ARG A 146 15.12 25.61 4.45
CA ARG A 146 14.89 24.26 3.94
C ARG A 146 13.48 23.78 4.20
N LEU A 147 12.84 24.16 5.33
CA LEU A 147 11.42 23.89 5.55
C LEU A 147 10.56 24.43 4.40
N LEU A 148 10.70 25.71 4.06
CA LEU A 148 9.92 26.33 2.99
C LEU A 148 10.27 25.73 1.63
N SER A 149 11.56 25.49 1.35
CA SER A 149 12.00 24.85 0.12
C SER A 149 11.41 23.45 -0.04
N CYS A 150 11.46 22.61 0.99
CA CYS A 150 10.91 21.25 0.96
C CYS A 150 9.37 21.24 0.83
N ILE A 151 8.66 22.22 1.39
CA ILE A 151 7.21 22.37 1.15
C ILE A 151 6.93 22.61 -0.34
N LYS A 152 7.68 23.52 -0.98
CA LYS A 152 7.55 23.78 -2.43
C LYS A 152 7.90 22.54 -3.25
N GLN A 153 8.92 21.78 -2.84
CA GLN A 153 9.27 20.51 -3.48
C GLN A 153 8.18 19.45 -3.32
N CYS A 154 7.54 19.32 -2.15
CA CYS A 154 6.40 18.43 -1.98
C CYS A 154 5.28 18.81 -2.96
N TRP A 155 4.90 20.08 -3.04
CA TRP A 155 3.89 20.54 -4.00
C TRP A 155 4.25 20.23 -5.45
N ALA A 156 5.52 20.46 -5.83
CA ALA A 156 6.02 20.11 -7.16
C ALA A 156 5.96 18.60 -7.44
N SER A 157 6.13 17.74 -6.43
CA SER A 157 6.13 16.28 -6.60
C SER A 157 4.78 15.73 -7.12
N ALA A 158 3.69 16.49 -6.98
CA ALA A 158 2.40 16.21 -7.59
C ALA A 158 2.46 16.10 -9.12
N PHE A 159 3.44 16.77 -9.73
CA PHE A 159 3.69 16.87 -11.17
C PHE A 159 4.99 16.15 -11.56
N SER A 160 5.42 15.15 -10.78
CA SER A 160 6.53 14.28 -11.19
C SER A 160 6.19 13.50 -12.47
N GLU A 161 7.19 13.05 -13.21
CA GLU A 161 6.98 12.23 -14.43
C GLU A 161 6.05 11.04 -14.17
N ARG A 162 6.26 10.35 -13.04
CA ARG A 162 5.44 9.21 -12.63
C ARG A 162 4.00 9.65 -12.31
N ALA A 163 3.82 10.75 -11.59
CA ALA A 163 2.50 11.26 -11.22
C ALA A 163 1.70 11.72 -12.44
N LEU A 164 2.33 12.44 -13.38
CA LEU A 164 1.73 12.87 -14.64
C LEU A 164 1.32 11.66 -15.50
N THR A 165 2.23 10.72 -15.70
CA THR A 165 1.97 9.49 -16.47
C THR A 165 0.83 8.69 -15.86
N TYR A 166 0.85 8.50 -14.55
CA TYR A 166 -0.20 7.76 -13.84
C TYR A 166 -1.58 8.41 -14.00
N ARG A 167 -1.66 9.73 -13.80
CA ARG A 167 -2.92 10.48 -13.96
C ARG A 167 -3.45 10.39 -15.38
N HIS A 168 -2.58 10.52 -16.38
CA HIS A 168 -2.95 10.36 -17.78
C HIS A 168 -3.51 8.95 -18.07
N LEU A 169 -2.80 7.90 -17.66
CA LEU A 169 -3.25 6.51 -17.84
C LEU A 169 -4.55 6.19 -17.09
N SER A 170 -4.80 6.89 -15.99
CA SER A 170 -5.99 6.71 -15.15
C SER A 170 -7.14 7.66 -15.51
N ASN A 171 -7.01 8.47 -16.56
CA ASN A 171 -7.97 9.52 -16.96
C ASN A 171 -8.35 10.46 -15.79
N LEU A 172 -7.38 10.81 -14.95
CA LEU A 172 -7.54 11.75 -13.85
C LEU A 172 -7.15 13.17 -14.29
N PRO A 173 -7.73 14.22 -13.67
CA PRO A 173 -7.31 15.60 -13.91
C PRO A 173 -5.80 15.78 -13.68
N LEU A 174 -5.14 16.43 -14.63
CA LEU A 174 -3.69 16.69 -14.60
C LEU A 174 -3.33 18.00 -13.88
N CYS A 175 -4.21 19.00 -13.94
CA CYS A 175 -3.98 20.34 -13.35
C CYS A 175 -4.69 20.55 -12.00
N ASP A 176 -5.84 19.90 -11.79
CA ASP A 176 -6.65 20.08 -10.58
C ASP A 176 -6.16 19.16 -9.45
N ILE A 177 -5.01 19.52 -8.89
CA ILE A 177 -4.37 18.77 -7.81
C ILE A 177 -4.25 19.67 -6.59
N GLU A 178 -4.89 19.27 -5.49
CA GLU A 178 -4.68 19.91 -4.19
C GLU A 178 -3.77 19.05 -3.31
N MET A 179 -2.77 19.68 -2.71
CA MET A 179 -1.81 18.99 -1.86
C MET A 179 -1.59 19.69 -0.52
N ALA A 180 -1.92 18.98 0.54
CA ALA A 180 -1.51 19.33 1.89
C ALA A 180 -0.11 18.79 2.18
N VAL A 181 0.56 19.35 3.18
CA VAL A 181 1.91 18.95 3.58
C VAL A 181 1.96 18.73 5.09
N ILE A 182 2.33 17.52 5.50
CA ILE A 182 2.52 17.13 6.89
C ILE A 182 3.93 17.52 7.31
N VAL A 183 4.04 18.17 8.47
CA VAL A 183 5.31 18.43 9.15
C VAL A 183 5.26 17.66 10.47
N GLN A 184 6.09 16.62 10.57
CA GLN A 184 6.08 15.66 11.67
C GLN A 184 7.45 15.63 12.36
N GLU A 185 7.46 15.53 13.69
CA GLU A 185 8.65 15.32 14.50
C GLU A 185 9.44 14.08 14.03
N MET A 186 10.75 14.21 13.87
CA MET A 186 11.61 13.09 13.50
C MET A 186 11.97 12.24 14.72
N ILE A 187 11.63 10.95 14.68
CA ILE A 187 12.06 9.96 15.68
C ILE A 187 13.27 9.19 15.14
N PHE A 188 14.39 9.33 15.84
CA PHE A 188 15.61 8.55 15.60
C PHE A 188 15.49 7.19 16.30
N GLY A 189 14.84 6.24 15.64
CA GLY A 189 14.70 4.88 16.17
C GLY A 189 15.96 4.05 16.01
N ASP A 190 16.12 3.11 16.95
CA ASP A 190 17.19 2.12 16.96
C ASP A 190 16.90 0.97 15.99
N VAL A 191 15.61 0.70 15.77
CA VAL A 191 15.08 -0.30 14.85
C VAL A 191 13.85 0.31 14.18
N SER A 192 13.75 0.13 12.87
CA SER A 192 12.58 0.60 12.10
C SER A 192 12.06 -0.52 11.22
N GLY A 193 10.84 -0.37 10.73
CA GLY A 193 10.21 -1.43 9.98
C GLY A 193 8.90 -1.04 9.31
N VAL A 194 8.41 -2.02 8.56
CA VAL A 194 7.10 -1.99 7.91
C VAL A 194 6.33 -3.21 8.40
N MET A 195 5.06 -3.06 8.70
CA MET A 195 4.18 -4.12 9.13
C MET A 195 2.96 -4.19 8.22
N PHE A 196 2.71 -5.36 7.65
CA PHE A 196 1.51 -5.67 6.92
C PHE A 196 0.59 -6.49 7.81
N THR A 197 -0.64 -6.03 8.02
CA THR A 197 -1.60 -6.80 8.83
C THR A 197 -2.18 -7.99 8.08
N ALA A 198 -1.88 -8.16 6.79
CA ALA A 198 -2.10 -9.40 6.05
C ALA A 198 -0.85 -9.69 5.24
N ASN A 199 -0.48 -10.96 5.08
CA ASN A 199 0.75 -11.31 4.36
C ASN A 199 0.57 -11.02 2.86
N PRO A 200 1.31 -10.05 2.28
CA PRO A 200 1.15 -9.68 0.87
C PRO A 200 1.75 -10.70 -0.10
N ILE A 201 2.59 -11.62 0.37
CA ILE A 201 3.24 -12.66 -0.43
C ILE A 201 2.33 -13.88 -0.56
N SER A 202 1.81 -14.38 0.56
CA SER A 202 0.94 -15.57 0.58
C SER A 202 -0.53 -15.25 0.37
N GLY A 203 -0.94 -13.99 0.61
CA GLY A 203 -2.33 -13.58 0.67
C GLY A 203 -3.05 -13.95 1.97
N ASP A 204 -2.35 -14.51 2.96
CA ASP A 204 -2.98 -14.92 4.23
C ASP A 204 -3.36 -13.71 5.09
N THR A 205 -4.68 -13.50 5.25
CA THR A 205 -5.25 -12.42 6.06
C THR A 205 -5.22 -12.71 7.56
N ASN A 206 -4.87 -13.92 7.98
CA ASN A 206 -4.69 -14.29 9.40
C ASN A 206 -3.24 -14.14 9.87
N GLU A 207 -2.32 -13.75 8.99
CA GLU A 207 -0.91 -13.61 9.30
C GLU A 207 -0.45 -12.15 9.15
N ILE A 208 0.17 -11.63 10.21
CA ILE A 208 0.83 -10.32 10.20
C ILE A 208 2.29 -10.53 9.82
N LEU A 209 2.76 -9.82 8.81
CA LEU A 209 4.17 -9.80 8.42
C LEU A 209 4.82 -8.52 8.94
N ILE A 210 5.84 -8.66 9.78
CA ILE A 210 6.64 -7.53 10.29
C ILE A 210 8.04 -7.66 9.69
N ASN A 211 8.45 -6.67 8.89
CA ASN A 211 9.81 -6.55 8.38
C ASN A 211 10.56 -5.45 9.15
N SER A 212 11.78 -5.73 9.58
CA SER A 212 12.57 -4.76 10.35
C SER A 212 14.07 -4.84 10.12
N THR A 213 14.75 -3.71 10.31
CA THR A 213 16.20 -3.65 10.33
C THR A 213 16.68 -2.58 11.31
N TYR A 214 17.97 -2.60 11.63
CA TYR A 214 18.57 -1.62 12.54
C TYR A 214 18.63 -0.23 11.89
N GLY A 215 18.46 0.80 12.72
CA GLY A 215 18.53 2.20 12.32
C GLY A 215 17.20 2.78 11.87
N ILE A 216 17.28 3.84 11.08
CA ILE A 216 16.12 4.60 10.59
C ILE A 216 15.48 3.93 9.36
N GLY A 217 14.16 4.10 9.22
CA GLY A 217 13.35 3.36 8.23
C GLY A 217 13.63 3.64 6.74
N GLU A 218 14.46 4.64 6.41
CA GLU A 218 14.76 5.03 5.02
C GLU A 218 15.33 3.86 4.20
N GLY A 219 16.20 3.04 4.80
CA GLY A 219 16.83 1.89 4.11
C GLY A 219 15.90 0.71 3.84
N ILE A 220 14.74 0.66 4.50
CA ILE A 220 13.72 -0.38 4.26
C ILE A 220 12.80 0.06 3.14
N VAL A 221 12.37 1.32 3.16
CA VAL A 221 11.46 1.87 2.13
C VAL A 221 12.15 1.95 0.78
N SER A 222 13.47 2.22 0.74
CA SER A 222 14.26 2.19 -0.50
C SER A 222 14.60 0.78 -1.00
N GLY A 223 14.45 -0.25 -0.14
CA GLY A 223 14.86 -1.62 -0.45
C GLY A 223 16.38 -1.84 -0.43
N GLU A 224 17.15 -0.90 0.13
CA GLU A 224 18.62 -0.97 0.17
C GLU A 224 19.16 -1.90 1.25
N LEU A 225 18.38 -2.17 2.30
CA LEU A 225 18.78 -3.00 3.43
C LEU A 225 18.03 -4.33 3.47
N ASP A 226 18.78 -5.39 3.78
CA ASP A 226 18.20 -6.66 4.20
C ASP A 226 17.43 -6.49 5.51
N THR A 227 16.26 -7.12 5.60
CA THR A 227 15.35 -7.04 6.76
C THR A 227 15.09 -8.42 7.34
N ASP A 228 14.97 -8.48 8.67
CA ASP A 228 14.40 -9.65 9.31
C ASP A 228 12.89 -9.67 9.06
N SER A 229 12.32 -10.87 8.91
CA SER A 229 10.89 -11.06 8.76
C SER A 229 10.34 -11.85 9.94
N PHE A 230 9.29 -11.32 10.56
CA PHE A 230 8.55 -11.97 11.64
C PHE A 230 7.11 -12.20 11.20
N TYR A 231 6.64 -13.44 11.31
CA TYR A 231 5.32 -13.88 10.88
C TYR A 231 4.49 -14.16 12.13
N VAL A 232 3.45 -13.39 12.37
CA VAL A 232 2.62 -13.49 13.58
C VAL A 232 1.22 -13.94 13.21
N ASN A 233 0.80 -15.09 13.74
CA ASN A 233 -0.58 -15.55 13.57
C ASN A 233 -1.53 -14.75 14.47
N LYS A 234 -2.58 -14.16 13.89
CA LYS A 234 -3.50 -13.26 14.62
C LYS A 234 -4.32 -13.97 15.70
N GLN A 235 -4.63 -15.26 15.50
CA GLN A 235 -5.51 -16.04 16.38
C GLN A 235 -4.72 -16.60 17.57
N SER A 236 -3.62 -17.30 17.31
CA SER A 236 -2.81 -17.92 18.36
C SER A 236 -1.84 -16.94 19.04
N ASN A 237 -1.52 -15.81 18.39
CA ASN A 237 -0.41 -14.91 18.76
C ASN A 237 0.97 -15.60 18.79
N SER A 238 1.09 -16.80 18.20
CA SER A 238 2.40 -17.42 17.95
C SER A 238 3.10 -16.70 16.81
N PHE A 239 4.42 -16.65 16.85
CA PHE A 239 5.20 -16.11 15.76
C PHE A 239 6.36 -17.02 15.35
N SER A 240 6.74 -16.95 14.09
CA SER A 240 7.99 -17.48 13.55
C SER A 240 8.85 -16.34 13.00
N GLN A 241 10.12 -16.61 12.73
CA GLN A 241 11.06 -15.59 12.28
C GLN A 241 12.02 -16.13 11.22
N SER A 242 12.38 -15.26 10.27
CA SER A 242 13.45 -15.46 9.29
C SER A 242 14.46 -14.33 9.49
N ILE A 243 15.66 -14.68 9.97
CA ILE A 243 16.69 -13.72 10.33
C ILE A 243 17.75 -13.68 9.24
N VAL A 244 18.09 -12.46 8.80
CA VAL A 244 19.10 -12.21 7.78
C VAL A 244 20.32 -11.53 8.37
N ILE A 245 21.45 -11.63 7.67
CA ILE A 245 22.72 -11.01 8.08
C ILE A 245 22.67 -9.51 7.74
N LYS A 246 22.39 -8.68 8.74
CA LYS A 246 22.27 -7.22 8.58
C LYS A 246 23.65 -6.56 8.66
N LYS A 247 24.38 -6.49 7.54
CA LYS A 247 25.76 -5.98 7.51
C LYS A 247 25.86 -4.47 7.80
N HIS A 248 24.88 -3.70 7.33
CA HIS A 248 24.85 -2.25 7.44
C HIS A 248 23.51 -1.77 8.01
N LYS A 249 23.53 -0.59 8.63
CA LYS A 249 22.36 0.16 9.07
C LYS A 249 22.47 1.59 8.55
N ILE A 250 21.33 2.19 8.23
CA ILE A 250 21.26 3.60 7.89
C ILE A 250 20.99 4.39 9.16
N ILE A 251 21.78 5.44 9.38
CA ILE A 251 21.61 6.38 10.50
C ILE A 251 21.68 7.82 10.00
N PHE A 252 21.19 8.75 10.83
CA PHE A 252 21.31 10.17 10.56
C PHE A 252 22.77 10.62 10.52
N ASN A 253 23.11 11.50 9.57
CA ASN A 253 24.44 12.06 9.47
C ASN A 253 24.62 13.31 10.35
N GLU A 254 24.86 13.08 11.64
CA GLU A 254 25.05 14.15 12.63
C GLU A 254 26.15 15.16 12.25
N LYS A 255 27.22 14.71 11.57
CA LYS A 255 28.33 15.59 11.17
C LYS A 255 27.91 16.62 10.12
N LYS A 256 27.08 16.20 9.16
CA LYS A 256 26.55 17.10 8.13
C LYS A 256 25.33 17.88 8.63
N GLY A 257 24.66 17.38 9.66
CA GLY A 257 23.39 17.93 10.13
C GLY A 257 22.23 17.70 9.17
N GLU A 258 22.43 16.88 8.13
CA GLU A 258 21.45 16.56 7.11
C GLU A 258 21.70 15.18 6.47
N GLY A 259 20.63 14.59 5.94
CA GLY A 259 20.68 13.31 5.22
C GLY A 259 21.12 12.13 6.08
N THR A 260 21.42 11.03 5.41
CA THR A 260 21.75 9.76 6.05
C THR A 260 23.16 9.30 5.72
N LYS A 261 23.64 8.33 6.50
CA LYS A 261 24.88 7.60 6.23
C LYS A 261 24.67 6.13 6.54
N SER A 262 25.21 5.27 5.68
CA SER A 262 25.33 3.84 5.94
C SER A 262 26.52 3.59 6.86
N VAL A 263 26.30 2.83 7.92
CA VAL A 263 27.35 2.42 8.87
C VAL A 263 27.27 0.91 9.12
N PRO A 264 28.40 0.23 9.38
CA PRO A 264 28.37 -1.19 9.69
C PRO A 264 27.58 -1.45 10.99
N VAL A 265 26.82 -2.54 11.00
CA VAL A 265 26.22 -3.06 12.24
C VAL A 265 27.30 -3.81 13.01
N GLU A 266 27.29 -3.67 14.33
CA GLU A 266 28.21 -4.40 15.22
C GLU A 266 28.17 -5.91 14.92
N ARG A 267 29.34 -6.56 14.75
CA ARG A 267 29.42 -7.97 14.27
C ARG A 267 28.54 -8.93 15.06
N GLU A 268 28.47 -8.74 16.38
CA GLU A 268 27.67 -9.56 17.29
C GLU A 268 26.17 -9.46 17.03
N LYS A 269 25.68 -8.32 16.51
CA LYS A 269 24.26 -8.07 16.23
C LYS A 269 23.82 -8.45 14.83
N GLN A 270 24.75 -8.66 13.89
CA GLN A 270 24.41 -8.87 12.47
C GLN A 270 23.51 -10.09 12.26
N ASN A 271 23.74 -11.16 13.02
CA ASN A 271 22.99 -12.42 12.95
C ASN A 271 21.91 -12.53 14.06
N GLN A 272 21.71 -11.48 14.86
CA GLN A 272 20.68 -11.47 15.88
C GLN A 272 19.36 -10.91 15.33
N PRO A 273 18.21 -11.32 15.87
CA PRO A 273 16.94 -10.68 15.58
C PRO A 273 17.00 -9.19 15.92
N SER A 274 16.56 -8.35 14.99
CA SER A 274 16.46 -6.90 15.21
C SER A 274 15.39 -6.51 16.23
N LEU A 275 14.42 -7.39 16.51
CA LEU A 275 13.34 -7.15 17.46
C LEU A 275 13.33 -8.18 18.59
N THR A 276 12.95 -7.72 19.79
CA THR A 276 12.68 -8.61 20.92
C THR A 276 11.27 -9.21 20.80
N PRO A 277 11.01 -10.40 21.37
CA PRO A 277 9.68 -11.00 21.40
C PRO A 277 8.60 -10.09 22.00
N ALA A 278 8.96 -9.23 22.95
CA ALA A 278 8.04 -8.27 23.56
C ALA A 278 7.57 -7.23 22.54
N ILE A 279 8.50 -6.64 21.78
CA ILE A 279 8.18 -5.64 20.75
C ILE A 279 7.42 -6.27 19.58
N ILE A 280 7.74 -7.50 19.17
CA ILE A 280 6.99 -8.22 18.12
C ILE A 280 5.52 -8.37 18.51
N LYS A 281 5.25 -8.78 19.75
CA LYS A 281 3.88 -8.92 20.27
C LYS A 281 3.17 -7.58 20.40
N GLU A 282 3.88 -6.53 20.81
CA GLU A 282 3.35 -5.17 20.88
C GLU A 282 2.95 -4.66 19.48
N LEU A 283 3.83 -4.80 18.49
CA LEU A 283 3.58 -4.44 17.11
C LEU A 283 2.37 -5.21 16.55
N ALA A 284 2.30 -6.52 16.76
CA ALA A 284 1.17 -7.32 16.32
C ALA A 284 -0.15 -6.87 16.97
N LYS A 285 -0.14 -6.49 18.26
CA LYS A 285 -1.31 -5.93 18.94
C LYS A 285 -1.71 -4.58 18.34
N ILE A 286 -0.75 -3.69 18.09
CA ILE A 286 -0.99 -2.40 17.45
C ILE A 286 -1.56 -2.61 16.04
N GLY A 287 -0.97 -3.50 15.24
CA GLY A 287 -1.42 -3.83 13.90
C GLY A 287 -2.87 -4.31 13.87
N LYS A 288 -3.25 -5.25 14.73
CA LYS A 288 -4.65 -5.71 14.87
C LYS A 288 -5.61 -4.57 15.22
N ASN A 289 -5.21 -3.70 16.14
CA ASN A 289 -6.04 -2.56 16.54
C ASN A 289 -6.22 -1.54 15.40
N ILE A 290 -5.16 -1.28 14.62
CA ILE A 290 -5.21 -0.38 13.47
C ILE A 290 -6.04 -1.02 12.34
N GLU A 291 -5.86 -2.30 12.05
CA GLU A 291 -6.67 -3.02 11.06
C GLU A 291 -8.16 -3.01 11.41
N SER A 292 -8.50 -3.30 12.67
CA SER A 292 -9.89 -3.24 13.16
C SER A 292 -10.48 -1.83 13.05
N LEU A 293 -9.67 -0.78 13.25
CA LEU A 293 -10.09 0.61 13.15
C LEU A 293 -10.49 0.99 11.71
N TYR A 294 -9.77 0.49 10.71
CA TYR A 294 -10.04 0.78 9.29
C TYR A 294 -10.89 -0.29 8.59
N ASN A 295 -11.21 -1.38 9.29
CA ASN A 295 -11.95 -2.54 8.80
C ASN A 295 -11.42 -3.07 7.45
N ARG A 296 -10.08 -3.11 7.32
CA ARG A 296 -9.37 -3.65 6.15
C ARG A 296 -7.88 -3.80 6.46
N PRO A 297 -7.16 -4.72 5.81
CA PRO A 297 -5.73 -4.88 6.02
C PRO A 297 -4.92 -3.61 5.77
N GLN A 298 -3.90 -3.38 6.60
CA GLN A 298 -3.09 -2.16 6.63
C GLN A 298 -1.61 -2.46 6.42
N ASP A 299 -0.96 -1.59 5.67
CA ASP A 299 0.49 -1.41 5.59
C ASP A 299 0.86 -0.24 6.53
N ILE A 300 1.72 -0.52 7.50
CA ILE A 300 2.04 0.36 8.63
C ILE A 300 3.54 0.56 8.73
N GLU A 301 3.98 1.81 8.62
CA GLU A 301 5.37 2.18 8.89
C GLU A 301 5.54 2.52 10.37
N TRP A 302 6.60 2.01 10.99
CA TRP A 302 6.85 2.17 12.41
C TRP A 302 8.35 2.27 12.72
N THR A 303 8.65 2.81 13.90
CA THR A 303 10.01 2.86 14.43
C THR A 303 10.00 2.63 15.94
N VAL A 304 11.06 2.04 16.46
CA VAL A 304 11.24 1.76 17.88
C VAL A 304 12.37 2.63 18.39
N LYS A 305 12.08 3.41 19.43
CA LYS A 305 13.08 4.20 20.16
C LYS A 305 12.93 3.93 21.64
N SER A 306 14.00 3.46 22.28
CA SER A 306 14.01 3.16 23.72
C SER A 306 12.83 2.25 24.13
N ASP A 307 12.66 1.15 23.41
CA ASP A 307 11.59 0.14 23.58
C ASP A 307 10.16 0.68 23.43
N LYS A 308 9.98 1.89 22.90
CA LYS A 308 8.66 2.44 22.58
C LYS A 308 8.42 2.39 21.08
N VAL A 309 7.30 1.79 20.69
CA VAL A 309 6.84 1.78 19.29
C VAL A 309 6.20 3.13 18.96
N TYR A 310 6.64 3.73 17.87
CA TYR A 310 6.03 4.90 17.24
C TYR A 310 5.47 4.50 15.88
N ILE A 311 4.22 4.84 15.61
CA ILE A 311 3.61 4.65 14.30
C ILE A 311 3.82 5.92 13.47
N LEU A 312 4.41 5.74 12.29
CA LEU A 312 4.81 6.81 11.40
C LEU A 312 3.80 7.05 10.29
N GLN A 313 3.18 5.98 9.79
CA GLN A 313 2.19 6.05 8.72
C GLN A 313 1.34 4.77 8.71
N THR A 314 0.13 4.86 8.17
CA THR A 314 -0.70 3.71 7.83
C THR A 314 -1.45 3.96 6.54
N ARG A 315 -1.65 2.90 5.75
CA ARG A 315 -2.44 2.90 4.51
C ARG A 315 -3.05 1.51 4.27
N PRO A 316 -4.16 1.40 3.52
CA PRO A 316 -4.72 0.10 3.16
C PRO A 316 -3.79 -0.69 2.23
N ILE A 317 -3.76 -2.02 2.39
CA ILE A 317 -3.09 -2.91 1.42
C ILE A 317 -3.99 -3.06 0.20
N THR A 318 -3.58 -2.51 -0.95
CA THR A 318 -4.37 -2.54 -2.20
C THR A 318 -4.04 -3.72 -3.11
N THR A 319 -2.94 -4.43 -2.88
CA THR A 319 -2.51 -5.59 -3.69
C THR A 319 -3.30 -6.85 -3.37
N LEU A 320 -3.86 -6.93 -2.17
CA LEU A 320 -4.78 -7.99 -1.80
C LEU A 320 -6.13 -7.63 -2.41
N SER A 321 -6.66 -8.51 -3.26
CA SER A 321 -8.00 -8.40 -3.82
C SER A 321 -9.04 -8.53 -2.70
N TYR A 322 -9.25 -7.44 -1.96
CA TYR A 322 -10.22 -7.40 -0.89
C TYR A 322 -11.62 -7.38 -1.52
N LYS A 323 -12.27 -8.54 -1.51
CA LYS A 323 -13.71 -8.63 -1.70
C LYS A 323 -14.35 -8.05 -0.46
N ASP A 324 -15.11 -7.00 -0.65
CA ASP A 324 -16.01 -6.43 0.36
C ASP A 324 -16.72 -7.56 1.11
N ASP A 325 -16.70 -7.51 2.45
CA ASP A 325 -16.99 -8.57 3.44
C ASP A 325 -18.47 -9.03 3.47
N SER A 326 -19.15 -8.97 2.34
CA SER A 326 -20.56 -9.35 2.18
C SER A 326 -20.78 -10.69 1.48
N ARG A 327 -19.73 -11.45 1.09
CA ARG A 327 -19.90 -12.75 0.43
C ARG A 327 -18.91 -13.81 0.90
N GLU A 328 -19.45 -14.70 1.75
CA GLU A 328 -19.12 -16.12 1.97
C GLU A 328 -17.64 -16.56 1.92
N LYS A 329 -17.13 -16.92 3.11
CA LYS A 329 -16.00 -17.83 3.41
C LYS A 329 -15.14 -18.27 2.21
N ASP A 330 -13.91 -17.77 2.17
CA ASP A 330 -12.86 -18.11 1.21
C ASP A 330 -12.67 -19.63 1.01
N PHE A 331 -13.20 -20.15 -0.10
CA PHE A 331 -12.70 -21.38 -0.69
C PHE A 331 -11.61 -21.00 -1.71
N LYS A 332 -10.37 -21.45 -1.49
CA LYS A 332 -9.32 -21.36 -2.52
C LYS A 332 -9.75 -22.20 -3.72
N ILE A 333 -9.98 -21.55 -4.87
CA ILE A 333 -10.30 -22.22 -6.14
C ILE A 333 -8.98 -22.56 -6.83
N ILE A 334 -8.74 -23.85 -7.08
CA ILE A 334 -7.56 -24.33 -7.79
C ILE A 334 -7.91 -24.49 -9.27
N TRP A 335 -7.10 -23.89 -10.13
CA TRP A 335 -7.25 -23.95 -11.58
C TRP A 335 -6.10 -24.75 -12.18
N ASP A 336 -6.41 -25.74 -13.01
CA ASP A 336 -5.41 -26.55 -13.72
C ASP A 336 -5.74 -26.64 -15.21
N ASN A 337 -4.72 -26.62 -16.07
CA ASN A 337 -4.89 -26.75 -17.51
C ASN A 337 -4.13 -27.93 -18.11
N SER A 338 -3.59 -28.84 -17.28
CA SER A 338 -2.68 -29.89 -17.71
C SER A 338 -3.34 -30.89 -18.66
N ASN A 339 -4.62 -31.22 -18.43
CA ASN A 339 -5.38 -32.12 -19.29
C ASN A 339 -6.16 -31.37 -20.41
N ILE A 340 -6.84 -30.27 -20.08
CA ILE A 340 -7.73 -29.57 -21.04
C ILE A 340 -6.98 -28.87 -22.17
N ILE A 341 -5.67 -28.63 -22.02
CA ILE A 341 -4.85 -28.04 -23.09
C ILE A 341 -4.78 -28.91 -24.35
N GLU A 342 -5.02 -30.22 -24.24
CA GLU A 342 -5.12 -31.13 -25.39
C GLU A 342 -6.35 -30.84 -26.25
N SER A 343 -7.45 -30.42 -25.61
CA SER A 343 -8.71 -30.06 -26.27
C SER A 343 -8.72 -28.60 -26.76
N PHE A 344 -8.11 -27.70 -25.99
CA PHE A 344 -8.05 -26.26 -26.29
C PHE A 344 -6.60 -25.76 -26.26
N PRO A 345 -5.79 -26.10 -27.28
CA PRO A 345 -4.41 -25.64 -27.34
C PRO A 345 -4.33 -24.13 -27.61
N GLY A 346 -3.62 -23.40 -26.77
CA GLY A 346 -3.34 -21.97 -26.97
C GLY A 346 -4.46 -21.03 -26.50
N ILE A 347 -4.63 -19.91 -27.21
CA ILE A 347 -5.57 -18.84 -26.82
C ILE A 347 -6.96 -19.15 -27.37
N THR A 348 -7.93 -19.32 -26.46
CA THR A 348 -9.34 -19.53 -26.75
C THR A 348 -10.11 -18.21 -26.71
N LYS A 349 -10.88 -17.93 -27.77
CA LYS A 349 -11.70 -16.72 -27.87
C LYS A 349 -12.98 -16.84 -27.03
N PRO A 350 -13.58 -15.72 -26.59
CA PRO A 350 -14.78 -15.73 -25.75
C PRO A 350 -15.96 -16.55 -26.30
N LEU A 351 -16.21 -16.50 -27.61
CA LEU A 351 -17.29 -17.26 -28.24
C LEU A 351 -17.04 -18.78 -28.12
N THR A 352 -15.84 -19.24 -28.47
CA THR A 352 -15.44 -20.64 -28.33
C THR A 352 -15.54 -21.11 -26.88
N PHE A 353 -15.10 -20.27 -25.93
CA PHE A 353 -15.22 -20.59 -24.50
C PHE A 353 -16.67 -20.68 -24.03
N SER A 354 -17.56 -19.79 -24.52
CA SER A 354 -18.97 -19.83 -24.15
C SER A 354 -19.65 -21.15 -24.57
N VAL A 355 -19.30 -21.67 -25.76
CA VAL A 355 -19.77 -22.96 -26.26
C VAL A 355 -19.15 -24.11 -25.45
N ALA A 356 -17.85 -24.06 -25.18
CA ALA A 356 -17.16 -25.07 -24.38
C ALA A 356 -17.75 -25.20 -22.96
N ARG A 357 -18.00 -24.06 -22.29
CA ARG A 357 -18.61 -24.05 -20.95
C ARG A 357 -20.00 -24.68 -20.96
N MET A 358 -20.83 -24.35 -21.95
CA MET A 358 -22.17 -24.94 -22.10
C MET A 358 -22.10 -26.46 -22.36
N ALA A 359 -21.20 -26.89 -23.26
CA ALA A 359 -21.02 -28.29 -23.59
C ALA A 359 -20.57 -29.11 -22.37
N TRP A 360 -19.56 -28.63 -21.62
CA TRP A 360 -19.07 -29.33 -20.43
C TRP A 360 -20.14 -29.42 -19.34
N SER A 361 -20.87 -28.33 -19.05
CA SER A 361 -21.96 -28.39 -18.07
C SER A 361 -23.01 -29.43 -18.46
N THR A 362 -23.41 -29.46 -19.73
CA THR A 362 -24.45 -30.38 -20.23
C THR A 362 -23.98 -31.84 -20.19
N VAL A 363 -22.79 -32.13 -20.72
CA VAL A 363 -22.24 -33.48 -20.80
C VAL A 363 -22.05 -34.07 -19.40
N PHE A 364 -21.49 -33.30 -18.47
CA PHE A 364 -21.22 -33.81 -17.13
C PHE A 364 -22.48 -33.93 -16.27
N ARG A 365 -23.51 -33.13 -16.53
CA ARG A 365 -24.84 -33.32 -15.93
C ARG A 365 -25.45 -34.65 -16.36
N GLN A 366 -25.47 -34.92 -17.67
CA GLN A 366 -25.98 -36.18 -18.21
C GLN A 366 -25.15 -37.39 -17.77
N CYS A 367 -23.82 -37.22 -17.65
CA CYS A 367 -22.94 -38.26 -17.11
C CYS A 367 -23.30 -38.60 -15.65
N ALA A 368 -23.57 -37.60 -14.81
CA ALA A 368 -24.03 -37.83 -13.43
C ALA A 368 -25.36 -38.59 -13.38
N GLU A 369 -26.34 -38.22 -14.20
CA GLU A 369 -27.61 -38.95 -14.31
C GLU A 369 -27.38 -40.40 -14.74
N ALA A 370 -26.57 -40.63 -15.79
CA ALA A 370 -26.27 -41.96 -16.31
C ALA A 370 -25.53 -42.85 -15.29
N MET A 371 -24.71 -42.24 -14.43
CA MET A 371 -23.99 -42.93 -13.35
C MET A 371 -24.85 -43.14 -12.09
N GLY A 372 -26.14 -42.80 -12.14
CA GLY A 372 -27.10 -43.07 -11.07
C GLY A 372 -27.15 -42.01 -9.96
N VAL A 373 -26.63 -40.81 -10.21
CA VAL A 373 -26.78 -39.68 -9.27
C VAL A 373 -28.23 -39.19 -9.31
N PRO A 374 -28.94 -39.07 -8.17
CA PRO A 374 -30.32 -38.60 -8.14
C PRO A 374 -30.49 -37.20 -8.74
N SER A 375 -31.54 -36.98 -9.53
CA SER A 375 -31.79 -35.71 -10.22
C SER A 375 -31.92 -34.52 -9.26
N ASP A 376 -32.45 -34.72 -8.05
CA ASP A 376 -32.58 -33.65 -7.05
C ASP A 376 -31.22 -33.21 -6.48
N VAL A 377 -30.24 -34.12 -6.44
CA VAL A 377 -28.85 -33.81 -6.05
C VAL A 377 -28.17 -33.01 -7.15
N ILE A 378 -28.42 -33.36 -8.41
CA ILE A 378 -27.88 -32.65 -9.58
C ILE A 378 -28.43 -31.22 -9.65
N GLU A 379 -29.75 -31.05 -9.50
CA GLU A 379 -30.42 -29.74 -9.51
C GLU A 379 -29.94 -28.83 -8.37
N LYS A 380 -29.84 -29.36 -7.14
CA LYS A 380 -29.32 -28.60 -5.98
C LYS A 380 -27.86 -28.16 -6.15
N ASN A 381 -27.12 -28.79 -7.06
CA ASN A 381 -25.69 -28.58 -7.29
C ASN A 381 -25.38 -28.06 -8.70
N GLU A 382 -26.35 -27.51 -9.42
CA GLU A 382 -26.22 -27.02 -10.80
C GLU A 382 -24.99 -26.12 -11.00
N GLN A 383 -24.72 -25.25 -10.03
CA GLN A 383 -23.58 -24.32 -10.07
C GLN A 383 -22.21 -25.02 -10.18
N ILE A 384 -22.08 -26.28 -9.74
CA ILE A 384 -20.84 -27.04 -9.87
C ILE A 384 -20.57 -27.37 -11.34
N PHE A 385 -21.61 -27.77 -12.08
CA PHE A 385 -21.53 -28.14 -13.49
C PHE A 385 -21.25 -26.92 -14.38
N ASP A 386 -21.89 -25.80 -14.08
CA ASP A 386 -21.70 -24.54 -14.82
C ASP A 386 -20.32 -23.92 -14.62
N ASN A 387 -19.66 -24.25 -13.52
CA ASN A 387 -18.35 -23.72 -13.14
C ASN A 387 -17.22 -24.77 -13.23
N LEU A 388 -17.35 -25.79 -14.09
CA LEU A 388 -16.28 -26.76 -14.37
C LEU A 388 -15.08 -26.13 -15.12
N LEU A 389 -15.35 -25.12 -15.94
CA LEU A 389 -14.36 -24.44 -16.78
C LEU A 389 -14.20 -22.96 -16.42
N GLY A 390 -12.97 -22.46 -16.53
CA GLY A 390 -12.61 -21.04 -16.40
C GLY A 390 -11.78 -20.57 -17.59
N LEU A 391 -11.93 -19.30 -17.97
CA LEU A 391 -11.11 -18.64 -18.98
C LEU A 391 -10.21 -17.62 -18.28
N ILE A 392 -8.92 -17.91 -18.18
CA ILE A 392 -7.94 -17.06 -17.49
C ILE A 392 -6.87 -16.65 -18.48
N HIS A 393 -6.72 -15.35 -18.71
CA HIS A 393 -5.80 -14.78 -19.72
C HIS A 393 -5.89 -15.44 -21.10
N GLY A 394 -7.12 -15.79 -21.52
CA GLY A 394 -7.39 -16.40 -22.81
C GLY A 394 -7.09 -17.89 -22.89
N ARG A 395 -6.74 -18.58 -21.79
CA ARG A 395 -6.56 -20.04 -21.75
C ARG A 395 -7.67 -20.69 -20.92
N VAL A 396 -8.04 -21.91 -21.30
CA VAL A 396 -9.08 -22.69 -20.61
C VAL A 396 -8.45 -23.49 -19.48
N TYR A 397 -9.09 -23.45 -18.31
CA TYR A 397 -8.69 -24.17 -17.11
C TYR A 397 -9.87 -24.95 -16.54
N TYR A 398 -9.59 -26.09 -15.92
CA TYR A 398 -10.50 -26.78 -15.04
C TYR A 398 -10.53 -26.14 -13.66
N ASN A 399 -11.73 -25.95 -13.11
CA ASN A 399 -11.91 -25.66 -11.70
C ASN A 399 -11.82 -26.99 -10.93
N LEU A 400 -10.65 -27.30 -10.37
CA LEU A 400 -10.43 -28.60 -9.73
C LEU A 400 -11.38 -28.82 -8.55
N MET A 401 -11.81 -27.77 -7.85
CA MET A 401 -12.76 -27.91 -6.75
C MET A 401 -14.16 -28.30 -7.24
N SER A 402 -14.62 -27.72 -8.35
CA SER A 402 -15.86 -28.16 -9.00
C SER A 402 -15.74 -29.61 -9.46
N TRP A 403 -14.59 -30.00 -9.99
CA TRP A 403 -14.33 -31.38 -10.42
C TRP A 403 -14.29 -32.39 -9.28
N TYR A 404 -13.64 -32.07 -8.16
CA TYR A 404 -13.65 -32.92 -6.97
C TYR A 404 -15.06 -33.07 -6.39
N ARG A 405 -15.84 -32.00 -6.38
CA ARG A 405 -17.25 -32.07 -5.93
C ARG A 405 -18.10 -32.88 -6.88
N LEU A 406 -17.95 -32.68 -8.19
CA LEU A 406 -18.65 -33.46 -9.20
C LEU A 406 -18.38 -34.95 -9.06
N THR A 407 -17.10 -35.32 -8.96
CA THR A 407 -16.70 -36.73 -8.82
C THR A 407 -17.14 -37.35 -7.51
N SER A 408 -17.28 -36.55 -6.43
CA SER A 408 -17.82 -37.01 -5.15
C SER A 408 -19.28 -37.46 -5.20
N PHE A 409 -20.04 -37.05 -6.23
CA PHE A 409 -21.40 -37.51 -6.42
C PHE A 409 -21.48 -38.93 -7.00
N PHE A 410 -20.41 -39.43 -7.64
CA PHE A 410 -20.43 -40.75 -8.25
C PHE A 410 -20.38 -41.88 -7.20
N PRO A 411 -21.10 -42.99 -7.41
CA PRO A 411 -21.05 -44.15 -6.54
C PRO A 411 -19.61 -44.71 -6.42
N GLY A 412 -19.12 -44.95 -5.20
CA GLY A 412 -17.81 -45.56 -4.96
C GLY A 412 -16.60 -44.61 -5.04
N PHE A 413 -16.81 -43.29 -4.97
CA PHE A 413 -15.76 -42.27 -5.04
C PHE A 413 -14.55 -42.50 -4.10
N GLU A 414 -14.77 -42.94 -2.86
CA GLU A 414 -13.68 -43.16 -1.89
C GLU A 414 -12.64 -44.19 -2.36
N TYR A 415 -13.05 -45.16 -3.17
CA TYR A 415 -12.16 -46.22 -3.67
C TYR A 415 -11.42 -45.83 -4.97
N ASN A 416 -11.98 -44.89 -5.76
CA ASN A 416 -11.48 -44.55 -7.10
C ASN A 416 -10.85 -43.15 -7.22
N ARG A 417 -10.78 -42.39 -6.12
CA ARG A 417 -10.25 -41.02 -6.09
C ARG A 417 -8.85 -40.88 -6.71
N LYS A 418 -7.92 -41.77 -6.37
CA LYS A 418 -6.54 -41.73 -6.91
C LYS A 418 -6.47 -41.97 -8.42
N TYR A 419 -7.37 -42.81 -8.96
CA TYR A 419 -7.42 -43.09 -10.40
C TYR A 419 -7.98 -41.88 -11.17
N MET A 420 -8.99 -41.21 -10.60
CA MET A 420 -9.54 -39.97 -11.14
C MET A 420 -8.53 -38.81 -11.11
N GLU A 421 -7.77 -38.65 -10.02
CA GLU A 421 -6.69 -37.65 -9.93
C GLU A 421 -5.60 -37.88 -11.00
N GLN A 422 -5.23 -39.13 -11.26
CA GLN A 422 -4.31 -39.50 -12.34
C GLN A 422 -4.88 -39.22 -13.74
N MET A 423 -6.16 -39.51 -13.98
CA MET A 423 -6.81 -39.25 -15.27
C MET A 423 -6.92 -37.74 -15.59
N MET A 424 -7.07 -36.91 -14.55
CA MET A 424 -7.10 -35.44 -14.67
C MET A 424 -5.72 -34.80 -14.75
N GLY A 425 -4.64 -35.57 -14.64
CA GLY A 425 -3.26 -35.07 -14.74
C GLY A 425 -2.77 -34.30 -13.50
N VAL A 426 -3.47 -34.42 -12.37
CA VAL A 426 -3.13 -33.73 -11.11
C VAL A 426 -2.14 -34.61 -10.35
N LYS A 427 -0.94 -34.09 -10.04
CA LYS A 427 0.09 -34.77 -9.23
C LYS A 427 0.03 -34.37 -7.76
#